data_AF-A0A957PBY2-F1
#
_entry.id   AF-A0A957PBY2-F1
#
_cell.length_a   1.000
_cell.length_b   1.000
_cell.length_c   1.000
_cell.angle_alpha   90.00
_cell.angle_beta   90.00
_cell.angle_gamma   90.00
#
_symmetry.space_group_name_H-M   'P 1'
#
loop_
_entity.id
_entity.type
_entity.pdbx_description
1 polymer ?
#
loop_
_entity_poly.entity_id
_entity_poly.type
_entity_poly.pdbx_seq_one_letter_code
_entity_poly.pdbx_strand_id
1 'polypeptide(L)'
;MALWALCFFVGLMAMGGHAKTVFAHGDGVHAPTKLPACTSRALTCEMPSEVAAQANLPLEMRNCIDGAGAAVDCADVAPFGYFELAWPLLTAANQADWVDGKVSAAATQRDPLFNTPCSDGMAGEFPCSQIDLQAFLPLDMFADAASGNDSWGWTDPTTGTEYVLMGLNNGTAFVDISQPASPVIVGMLPTHTVSSSWRDMKVYANYAFIVADLSSDHGLQVFDLTQLRNVDAAAMPMTFTETAYYNEFGDAHNIVINEQSGFAYAVGSDTCRGGLHMINIQDPLHPQFAGCYADDGYTHDARCVMYHGPDLAYNDHEICFNSNEDTVTVVDVSDKAAPKMLSRVATAENHYVHQGWLTEDQRYFLQDDELDELLDKHNT
;
A
#
# COMPACT_ATOMS: atom_id res chain seq x y z
N MET A 1 -15.43 8.65 -3.49
CA MET A 1 -15.70 7.67 -2.42
C MET A 1 -14.30 7.18 -2.06
N ALA A 2 -13.66 7.87 -1.11
CA ALA A 2 -12.22 7.88 -0.90
C ALA A 2 -11.74 6.59 -0.22
N LEU A 3 -10.69 5.98 -0.76
CA LEU A 3 -9.90 4.94 -0.11
C LEU A 3 -8.51 5.55 0.15
N TRP A 4 -8.16 5.66 1.43
CA TRP A 4 -6.98 6.32 1.95
C TRP A 4 -5.71 5.49 1.75
N ALA A 5 -4.64 6.13 1.26
CA ALA A 5 -3.26 5.74 1.55
C ALA A 5 -2.80 6.47 2.83
N LEU A 6 -1.84 5.89 3.54
CA LEU A 6 -1.25 6.36 4.80
C LEU A 6 -2.12 6.32 6.07
N CYS A 7 -2.38 5.09 6.53
CA CYS A 7 -2.34 4.73 7.95
C CYS A 7 -2.05 3.23 8.09
N PHE A 8 -0.87 2.88 8.64
CA PHE A 8 -0.47 1.49 8.85
C PHE A 8 -1.24 0.83 9.98
N PHE A 9 -2.33 0.16 9.64
CA PHE A 9 -3.06 -0.74 10.53
C PHE A 9 -3.59 -1.95 9.75
N VAL A 10 -3.21 -3.16 10.20
CA VAL A 10 -3.98 -4.37 9.89
C VAL A 10 -5.23 -4.32 10.77
N GLY A 11 -6.25 -3.59 10.32
CA GLY A 11 -7.59 -3.63 10.87
C GLY A 11 -8.47 -4.51 9.98
N LEU A 12 -8.87 -5.69 10.48
CA LEU A 12 -9.90 -6.49 9.80
C LEU A 12 -11.30 -5.99 10.22
N MET A 13 -12.21 -5.86 9.27
CA MET A 13 -13.61 -5.50 9.48
C MET A 13 -14.53 -6.55 8.83
N ALA A 14 -15.69 -6.81 9.43
CA ALA A 14 -16.65 -7.77 8.92
C ALA A 14 -18.06 -7.16 8.85
N MET A 15 -18.77 -7.39 7.74
CA MET A 15 -20.23 -7.25 7.66
C MET A 15 -20.84 -8.59 7.23
N GLY A 16 -21.63 -9.22 8.12
CA GLY A 16 -22.59 -10.26 7.77
C GLY A 16 -22.06 -11.52 7.07
N GLY A 17 -21.46 -12.43 7.83
CA GLY A 17 -21.30 -13.85 7.44
C GLY A 17 -20.21 -14.19 6.41
N HIS A 18 -19.55 -13.18 5.84
CA HIS A 18 -18.28 -13.31 5.13
C HIS A 18 -17.41 -12.12 5.56
N ALA A 19 -16.21 -12.38 6.08
CA ALA A 19 -15.27 -11.33 6.40
C ALA A 19 -14.80 -10.67 5.10
N LYS A 20 -15.11 -9.39 4.91
CA LYS A 20 -14.63 -8.59 3.78
C LYS A 20 -14.47 -7.15 4.23
N THR A 21 -13.38 -6.88 4.93
CA THR A 21 -12.61 -5.63 4.81
C THR A 21 -11.24 -5.90 5.44
N VAL A 22 -10.25 -6.12 4.58
CA VAL A 22 -8.83 -6.00 4.90
C VAL A 22 -8.41 -4.79 4.06
N PHE A 23 -7.80 -3.76 4.63
CA PHE A 23 -6.96 -2.91 3.81
C PHE A 23 -5.77 -3.79 3.42
N ALA A 24 -5.91 -4.40 2.27
CA ALA A 24 -4.93 -5.10 1.49
C ALA A 24 -5.28 -4.68 0.08
N HIS A 25 -4.41 -3.92 -0.59
CA HIS A 25 -4.58 -3.80 -2.02
C HIS A 25 -4.47 -5.23 -2.59
N GLY A 26 -5.40 -5.59 -3.47
CA GLY A 26 -5.62 -6.96 -3.92
C GLY A 26 -6.69 -6.95 -4.99
N ASP A 27 -6.46 -7.67 -6.08
CA ASP A 27 -7.12 -7.49 -7.37
C ASP A 27 -8.65 -7.66 -7.34
N GLY A 28 -9.36 -6.52 -7.40
CA GLY A 28 -10.76 -6.45 -7.78
C GLY A 28 -11.58 -5.45 -6.98
N VAL A 29 -12.05 -4.38 -7.63
CA VAL A 29 -13.22 -3.64 -7.13
C VAL A 29 -14.45 -4.46 -7.51
N HIS A 30 -15.25 -4.86 -6.53
CA HIS A 30 -16.59 -5.37 -6.76
C HIS A 30 -17.57 -4.25 -6.50
N ALA A 31 -18.01 -3.53 -7.53
CA ALA A 31 -19.13 -2.60 -7.41
C ALA A 31 -20.44 -3.34 -7.05
N PRO A 32 -21.04 -3.14 -5.87
CA PRO A 32 -22.35 -3.69 -5.55
C PRO A 32 -23.42 -2.77 -6.14
N THR A 33 -24.13 -3.23 -7.17
CA THR A 33 -25.16 -2.46 -7.90
C THR A 33 -26.40 -2.07 -7.08
N LYS A 34 -26.44 -2.32 -5.76
CA LYS A 34 -27.57 -1.98 -4.88
C LYS A 34 -27.17 -1.75 -3.41
N LEU A 35 -26.24 -0.86 -3.12
CA LEU A 35 -26.15 -0.27 -1.78
C LEU A 35 -26.73 1.17 -1.81
N PRO A 36 -27.62 1.54 -0.87
CA PRO A 36 -27.89 2.96 -0.63
C PRO A 36 -26.56 3.62 -0.23
N ALA A 37 -26.35 4.88 -0.64
CA ALA A 37 -25.11 5.62 -0.42
C ALA A 37 -24.64 5.52 1.04
N CYS A 38 -23.76 4.57 1.33
CA CYS A 38 -22.98 4.55 2.57
C CYS A 38 -21.93 5.64 2.41
N THR A 39 -22.24 6.83 2.90
CA THR A 39 -21.21 7.80 3.26
C THR A 39 -20.39 7.19 4.38
N SER A 40 -19.36 6.41 4.03
CA SER A 40 -18.27 6.12 4.95
C SER A 40 -17.57 7.45 5.20
N ARG A 41 -18.07 8.19 6.19
CA ARG A 41 -17.31 9.25 6.84
C ARG A 41 -16.23 8.54 7.67
N ALA A 42 -15.22 8.02 6.98
CA ALA A 42 -13.91 7.87 7.57
C ALA A 42 -13.43 9.28 7.92
N LEU A 43 -12.70 9.39 9.02
CA LEU A 43 -12.17 10.65 9.53
C LEU A 43 -11.44 11.44 8.45
N THR A 44 -12.11 12.47 7.91
CA THR A 44 -11.52 13.46 7.03
C THR A 44 -10.92 14.56 7.90
N CYS A 45 -9.61 14.73 7.95
CA CYS A 45 -9.04 15.93 8.58
C CYS A 45 -8.67 16.93 7.49
N GLU A 46 -9.47 17.98 7.31
CA GLU A 46 -9.06 19.15 6.53
C GLU A 46 -7.92 19.89 7.23
N MET A 47 -6.97 20.41 6.45
CA MET A 47 -6.06 21.45 6.89
C MET A 47 -6.41 22.81 6.26
N PRO A 48 -6.85 23.81 7.04
CA PRO A 48 -6.71 25.20 6.62
C PRO A 48 -5.30 25.68 6.95
N SER A 49 -4.52 25.92 5.88
CA SER A 49 -3.39 26.85 5.75
C SER A 49 -2.86 27.55 7.02
N GLU A 50 -1.55 27.37 7.26
CA GLU A 50 -0.61 28.13 8.12
C GLU A 50 0.01 27.28 9.25
N VAL A 51 1.19 26.72 8.93
CA VAL A 51 2.17 26.20 9.90
C VAL A 51 2.61 27.38 10.79
N ALA A 52 1.91 27.55 11.93
CA ALA A 52 2.35 28.18 13.19
C ALA A 52 1.20 28.62 14.12
N ALA A 53 -0.09 28.53 13.74
CA ALA A 53 -1.17 29.19 14.51
C ALA A 53 -2.35 28.29 14.96
N GLN A 54 -2.20 26.96 14.98
CA GLN A 54 -3.31 26.05 15.28
C GLN A 54 -3.91 26.17 16.70
N ALA A 55 -3.26 26.84 17.65
CA ALA A 55 -3.79 27.00 19.01
C ALA A 55 -5.03 27.93 19.13
N ASN A 56 -5.46 28.63 18.07
CA ASN A 56 -6.50 29.68 18.16
C ASN A 56 -7.64 29.62 17.12
N LEU A 57 -7.78 28.53 16.35
CA LEU A 57 -8.92 28.40 15.41
C LEU A 57 -10.22 27.99 16.15
N PRO A 58 -11.39 28.60 15.84
CA PRO A 58 -12.69 28.15 16.35
C PRO A 58 -13.03 26.72 15.89
N LEU A 59 -13.62 25.92 16.78
CA LEU A 59 -13.99 24.51 16.58
C LEU A 59 -14.82 24.23 15.31
N GLU A 60 -15.55 25.22 14.81
CA GLU A 60 -16.45 25.08 13.65
C GLU A 60 -15.73 25.03 12.29
N MET A 61 -14.42 25.28 12.23
CA MET A 61 -13.62 25.29 10.99
C MET A 61 -12.63 24.10 10.89
N ARG A 62 -12.75 23.10 11.76
CA ARG A 62 -11.97 21.85 11.71
C ARG A 62 -12.90 20.74 11.22
N ASN A 63 -12.68 20.19 10.02
CA ASN A 63 -13.59 19.22 9.39
C ASN A 63 -13.38 17.77 9.81
N CYS A 64 -12.70 17.53 10.93
CA CYS A 64 -12.61 16.19 11.50
C CYS A 64 -13.90 15.86 12.26
N ILE A 65 -14.45 14.69 11.97
CA ILE A 65 -15.75 14.23 12.45
C ILE A 65 -15.55 12.91 13.18
N ASP A 66 -15.92 12.86 14.45
CA ASP A 66 -15.81 11.65 15.26
C ASP A 66 -16.67 10.51 14.71
N GLY A 67 -16.51 9.32 15.30
CA GLY A 67 -17.28 8.15 14.91
C GLY A 67 -18.81 8.30 15.07
N ALA A 68 -19.25 9.29 15.84
CA ALA A 68 -20.65 9.68 16.01
C ALA A 68 -21.11 10.77 15.01
N GLY A 69 -20.21 11.27 14.16
CA GLY A 69 -20.45 12.27 13.13
C GLY A 69 -20.44 13.71 13.63
N ALA A 70 -19.95 13.97 14.85
CA ALA A 70 -19.80 15.31 15.40
C ALA A 70 -18.46 15.92 15.00
N ALA A 71 -18.45 17.23 14.68
CA ALA A 71 -17.22 17.95 14.38
C ALA A 71 -16.36 18.07 15.65
N VAL A 72 -15.09 17.65 15.56
CA VAL A 72 -14.12 17.58 16.66
C VAL A 72 -12.74 18.05 16.19
N ASP A 73 -11.82 18.29 17.15
CA ASP A 73 -10.42 18.58 16.82
C ASP A 73 -9.78 17.36 16.13
N CYS A 74 -9.10 17.57 14.99
CA CYS A 74 -8.32 16.55 14.29
C CYS A 74 -7.36 15.80 15.25
N ALA A 75 -6.79 16.51 16.22
CA ALA A 75 -5.89 15.94 17.22
C ALA A 75 -6.58 15.01 18.23
N ASP A 76 -7.90 15.12 18.39
CA ASP A 76 -8.70 14.31 19.33
C ASP A 76 -9.26 13.03 18.68
N VAL A 77 -9.20 12.93 17.35
CA VAL A 77 -9.68 11.77 16.58
C VAL A 77 -8.57 10.99 15.89
N ALA A 78 -7.41 11.58 15.64
CA ALA A 78 -6.25 10.79 15.23
C ALA A 78 -5.59 10.16 16.48
N PRO A 79 -5.47 8.83 16.59
CA PRO A 79 -4.69 8.22 17.66
C PRO A 79 -3.16 8.45 17.53
N PHE A 80 -2.75 9.26 16.55
CA PHE A 80 -1.37 9.46 16.11
C PHE A 80 -1.06 10.95 15.98
N GLY A 81 0.10 11.37 16.49
CA GLY A 81 0.58 12.73 16.32
C GLY A 81 0.94 13.00 14.84
N TYR A 82 0.48 14.13 14.32
CA TYR A 82 0.85 14.62 13.00
C TYR A 82 2.29 15.16 13.04
N PHE A 83 3.10 14.82 12.02
CA PHE A 83 4.39 15.47 11.79
C PHE A 83 4.16 16.88 11.23
N GLU A 84 4.78 17.91 11.83
CA GLU A 84 4.85 19.23 11.21
C GLU A 84 5.90 19.20 10.08
N LEU A 85 5.44 19.17 8.82
CA LEU A 85 6.31 19.29 7.65
C LEU A 85 6.58 20.77 7.34
N ALA A 86 7.84 21.19 7.46
CA ALA A 86 8.31 22.47 6.91
C ALA A 86 9.31 22.18 5.78
N TRP A 87 8.82 22.23 4.54
CA TRP A 87 9.54 21.87 3.32
C TRP A 87 10.09 23.12 2.59
N PRO A 88 11.31 23.58 2.94
CA PRO A 88 12.14 24.05 1.84
C PRO A 88 13.56 23.51 1.94
N LEU A 89 14.00 22.91 0.83
CA LEU A 89 15.36 22.53 0.45
C LEU A 89 15.89 21.26 1.12
N LEU A 90 15.69 20.14 0.41
CA LEU A 90 16.52 18.95 0.47
C LEU A 90 18.00 19.33 0.38
N THR A 91 18.66 19.33 1.54
CA THR A 91 20.10 19.19 1.65
C THR A 91 20.37 17.85 2.31
N ALA A 92 21.51 17.23 2.02
CA ALA A 92 21.93 15.92 2.54
C ALA A 92 21.89 15.78 4.08
N ALA A 93 21.64 16.87 4.83
CA ALA A 93 21.46 16.86 6.28
C ALA A 93 20.05 16.41 6.73
N ASN A 94 19.00 16.57 5.91
CA ASN A 94 17.61 16.25 6.29
C ASN A 94 17.22 14.80 5.95
N GLN A 95 18.05 14.07 5.21
CA GLN A 95 17.80 12.67 4.87
C GLN A 95 17.80 11.76 6.12
N ALA A 96 18.48 12.16 7.20
CA ALA A 96 18.50 11.41 8.46
C ALA A 96 17.17 11.41 9.22
N ASP A 97 16.35 12.46 9.08
CA ASP A 97 15.06 12.59 9.79
C ASP A 97 13.93 11.79 9.10
N TRP A 98 14.08 11.45 7.81
CA TRP A 98 13.21 10.49 7.10
C TRP A 98 13.57 9.04 7.40
N VAL A 99 14.81 8.78 7.83
CA VAL A 99 15.36 7.44 8.05
C VAL A 99 15.14 6.96 9.49
N ASP A 100 15.04 7.87 10.46
CA ASP A 100 14.76 7.52 11.86
C ASP A 100 13.28 7.75 12.18
N GLY A 101 12.47 6.75 11.80
CA GLY A 101 11.04 6.70 12.10
C GLY A 101 10.77 6.90 13.58
N LYS A 102 10.49 8.14 13.99
CA LYS A 102 9.87 8.41 15.27
C LYS A 102 8.39 8.11 15.15
N VAL A 103 8.08 6.81 15.21
CA VAL A 103 6.78 6.35 15.68
C VAL A 103 6.47 7.13 16.95
N SER A 104 5.35 7.85 16.97
CA SER A 104 4.90 8.46 18.22
C SER A 104 4.88 7.38 19.30
N ALA A 105 5.16 7.74 20.56
CA ALA A 105 5.05 6.84 21.70
C ALA A 105 3.65 6.21 21.84
N ALA A 106 2.68 6.66 21.04
CA ALA A 106 1.37 6.06 20.91
C ALA A 106 1.38 4.76 20.09
N ALA A 107 2.29 4.54 19.13
CA ALA A 107 2.31 3.33 18.30
C ALA A 107 3.18 2.19 18.85
N THR A 108 3.98 2.46 19.88
CA THR A 108 4.85 1.47 20.52
C THR A 108 4.33 1.19 21.93
N GLN A 109 3.95 -0.07 22.21
CA GLN A 109 3.34 -0.58 23.45
C GLN A 109 1.84 -0.35 23.62
N ARG A 110 1.04 -0.98 22.74
CA ARG A 110 -0.41 -1.14 22.96
C ARG A 110 -0.73 -2.61 23.12
N ASP A 111 -1.66 -2.95 24.00
CA ASP A 111 -2.19 -4.31 24.07
C ASP A 111 -2.96 -4.63 22.78
N PRO A 112 -2.87 -5.86 22.25
CA PRO A 112 -3.68 -6.25 21.10
C PRO A 112 -5.17 -6.19 21.44
N LEU A 113 -5.99 -5.76 20.48
CA LEU A 113 -7.44 -5.71 20.62
C LEU A 113 -8.10 -6.76 19.73
N PHE A 114 -9.21 -7.33 20.17
CA PHE A 114 -9.96 -8.34 19.44
C PHE A 114 -11.46 -8.20 19.69
N ASN A 115 -12.28 -8.40 18.65
CA ASN A 115 -13.74 -8.32 18.72
C ASN A 115 -14.25 -7.05 19.43
N THR A 116 -13.73 -5.89 19.04
CA THR A 116 -14.06 -4.62 19.68
C THR A 116 -15.16 -3.92 18.88
N PRO A 117 -16.43 -3.94 19.35
CA PRO A 117 -17.53 -3.33 18.60
C PRO A 117 -17.40 -1.82 18.60
N CYS A 118 -17.95 -1.19 17.57
CA CYS A 118 -18.11 0.24 17.51
C CYS A 118 -19.23 0.69 18.43
N SER A 119 -18.88 1.27 19.58
CA SER A 119 -19.83 1.84 20.54
C SER A 119 -19.55 3.31 20.72
N ASP A 120 -20.57 4.14 20.57
CA ASP A 120 -20.48 5.59 20.76
C ASP A 120 -19.36 6.25 19.93
N GLY A 121 -19.13 5.73 18.71
CA GLY A 121 -18.13 6.24 17.78
C GLY A 121 -16.70 5.74 18.01
N MET A 122 -16.48 4.81 18.94
CA MET A 122 -15.16 4.25 19.26
C MET A 122 -15.18 2.71 19.31
N ALA A 123 -14.15 2.09 18.75
CA ALA A 123 -13.82 0.68 18.88
C ALA A 123 -12.50 0.57 19.65
N GLY A 124 -12.60 0.57 20.99
CA GLY A 124 -11.45 0.75 21.87
C GLY A 124 -11.05 2.23 21.85
N GLU A 125 -9.82 2.52 21.45
CA GLU A 125 -9.32 3.89 21.25
C GLU A 125 -9.37 4.34 19.78
N PHE A 126 -9.79 3.46 18.88
CA PHE A 126 -9.89 3.77 17.45
C PHE A 126 -11.27 4.35 17.15
N PRO A 127 -11.37 5.53 16.56
CA PRO A 127 -12.66 6.03 16.09
C PRO A 127 -13.23 5.10 15.02
N CYS A 128 -14.55 4.96 15.03
CA CYS A 128 -15.24 4.05 14.13
C CYS A 128 -16.62 4.60 13.77
N SER A 129 -17.11 4.29 12.57
CA SER A 129 -18.48 4.63 12.19
C SER A 129 -19.10 3.46 11.44
N GLN A 130 -20.09 2.80 12.08
CA GLN A 130 -20.81 1.64 11.52
C GLN A 130 -19.91 0.43 11.17
N ILE A 131 -18.73 0.35 11.79
CA ILE A 131 -17.69 -0.64 11.49
C ILE A 131 -17.06 -1.09 12.81
N ASP A 132 -17.07 -2.41 13.08
CA ASP A 132 -16.40 -3.00 14.24
C ASP A 132 -14.93 -3.33 13.94
N LEU A 133 -14.06 -3.22 14.96
CA LEU A 133 -12.67 -3.65 14.89
C LEU A 133 -12.56 -5.13 15.23
N GLN A 134 -12.23 -5.98 14.26
CA GLN A 134 -12.08 -7.42 14.51
C GLN A 134 -10.79 -7.74 15.26
N ALA A 135 -9.68 -7.13 14.85
CA ALA A 135 -8.40 -7.29 15.51
C ALA A 135 -7.49 -6.08 15.29
N PHE A 136 -6.64 -5.80 16.28
CA PHE A 136 -5.49 -4.92 16.19
C PHE A 136 -4.26 -5.66 16.75
N LEU A 137 -3.22 -5.77 15.92
CA LEU A 137 -1.94 -6.37 16.29
C LEU A 137 -0.87 -5.25 16.35
N PRO A 138 -0.31 -4.95 17.54
CA PRO A 138 0.77 -3.96 17.68
C PRO A 138 2.07 -4.44 17.00
N LEU A 139 2.92 -3.49 16.60
CA LEU A 139 4.16 -3.77 15.85
C LEU A 139 5.19 -4.57 16.64
N ASP A 140 5.18 -4.50 17.98
CA ASP A 140 6.08 -5.27 18.85
C ASP A 140 5.84 -6.79 18.77
N MET A 141 4.65 -7.23 18.33
CA MET A 141 4.37 -8.63 18.04
C MET A 141 5.11 -9.17 16.80
N PHE A 142 5.68 -8.29 15.98
CA PHE A 142 6.36 -8.63 14.72
C PHE A 142 7.88 -8.48 14.84
N ALA A 143 8.47 -9.20 15.79
CA ALA A 143 9.90 -9.15 16.10
C ALA A 143 10.40 -7.71 16.36
N ASP A 144 9.65 -6.97 17.17
CA ASP A 144 9.95 -5.59 17.56
C ASP A 144 10.14 -4.64 16.35
N ALA A 145 9.32 -4.81 15.29
CA ALA A 145 9.30 -3.90 14.16
C ALA A 145 9.02 -2.46 14.62
N ALA A 146 9.75 -1.48 14.07
CA ALA A 146 9.61 -0.08 14.45
C ALA A 146 8.55 0.65 13.61
N SER A 147 8.31 0.18 12.38
CA SER A 147 7.27 0.68 11.50
C SER A 147 6.73 -0.47 10.65
N GLY A 148 5.44 -0.38 10.32
CA GLY A 148 4.81 -1.17 9.28
C GLY A 148 4.76 -0.38 8.00
N ASN A 149 4.74 -1.07 6.86
CA ASN A 149 4.56 -0.43 5.58
C ASN A 149 3.91 -1.38 4.53
N ASP A 150 3.05 -0.88 3.65
CA ASP A 150 2.24 -1.66 2.68
C ASP A 150 1.47 -2.88 3.27
N SER A 151 0.48 -3.37 2.54
CA SER A 151 -0.24 -4.60 2.88
C SER A 151 -0.85 -5.25 1.65
N TRP A 152 -0.67 -6.57 1.55
CA TRP A 152 -1.20 -7.36 0.44
C TRP A 152 -1.93 -8.60 0.95
N GLY A 153 -2.85 -9.11 0.13
CA GLY A 153 -3.66 -10.30 0.45
C GLY A 153 -3.24 -11.52 -0.36
N TRP A 154 -3.28 -12.70 0.25
CA TRP A 154 -3.23 -13.96 -0.48
C TRP A 154 -4.27 -14.94 0.08
N THR A 155 -5.11 -15.47 -0.79
CA THR A 155 -5.98 -16.60 -0.47
C THR A 155 -5.34 -17.86 -1.03
N ASP A 156 -5.05 -18.82 -0.16
CA ASP A 156 -4.53 -20.11 -0.59
C ASP A 156 -5.58 -20.84 -1.45
N PRO A 157 -5.31 -21.09 -2.75
CA PRO A 157 -6.28 -21.71 -3.63
C PRO A 157 -6.57 -23.18 -3.26
N THR A 158 -5.76 -23.82 -2.42
CA THR A 158 -5.92 -25.21 -2.01
C THR A 158 -6.68 -25.36 -0.69
N THR A 159 -6.41 -24.49 0.28
CA THR A 159 -7.03 -24.59 1.62
C THR A 159 -8.16 -23.58 1.84
N GLY A 160 -8.20 -22.48 1.08
CA GLY A 160 -9.08 -21.34 1.30
C GLY A 160 -8.65 -20.46 2.47
N THR A 161 -7.47 -20.69 3.04
CA THR A 161 -6.90 -19.87 4.12
C THR A 161 -6.56 -18.49 3.56
N GLU A 162 -7.03 -17.43 4.24
CA GLU A 162 -6.73 -16.05 3.87
C GLU A 162 -5.57 -15.54 4.71
N TYR A 163 -4.59 -14.93 4.06
CA TYR A 163 -3.40 -14.39 4.68
C TYR A 163 -3.24 -12.90 4.34
N VAL A 164 -2.77 -12.14 5.33
CA VAL A 164 -2.21 -10.80 5.15
C VAL A 164 -0.69 -10.92 5.07
N LEU A 165 -0.12 -10.32 4.04
CA LEU A 165 1.29 -10.03 3.90
C LEU A 165 1.47 -8.58 4.33
N MET A 166 2.14 -8.35 5.46
CA MET A 166 2.35 -7.02 6.01
C MET A 166 3.81 -6.66 5.84
N GLY A 167 4.12 -5.58 5.12
CA GLY A 167 5.48 -5.07 5.11
C GLY A 167 5.79 -4.38 6.43
N LEU A 168 7.05 -4.51 6.83
CA LEU A 168 7.60 -3.98 8.07
C LEU A 168 8.99 -3.46 7.77
N ASN A 169 9.48 -2.59 8.64
CA ASN A 169 10.82 -2.06 8.46
C ASN A 169 11.90 -3.15 8.46
N ASN A 170 11.68 -4.23 9.19
CA ASN A 170 12.59 -5.36 9.35
C ASN A 170 12.29 -6.55 8.40
N GLY A 171 11.24 -6.51 7.57
CA GLY A 171 10.89 -7.62 6.67
C GLY A 171 9.42 -7.64 6.27
N THR A 172 8.90 -8.83 5.96
CA THR A 172 7.47 -9.06 5.64
C THR A 172 6.90 -10.08 6.62
N ALA A 173 5.77 -9.77 7.26
CA ALA A 173 5.04 -10.69 8.12
C ALA A 173 3.90 -11.37 7.38
N PHE A 174 3.61 -12.61 7.78
CA PHE A 174 2.51 -13.42 7.26
C PHE A 174 1.52 -13.72 8.38
N VAL A 175 0.29 -13.24 8.24
CA VAL A 175 -0.76 -13.35 9.26
C VAL A 175 -1.94 -14.11 8.67
N ASP A 176 -2.28 -15.27 9.25
CA ASP A 176 -3.52 -15.98 8.93
C ASP A 176 -4.70 -15.22 9.53
N ILE A 177 -5.65 -14.85 8.68
CA ILE A 177 -6.86 -14.09 9.02
C ILE A 177 -8.15 -14.89 8.79
N SER A 178 -8.05 -16.22 8.63
CA SER A 178 -9.21 -17.10 8.47
C SER A 178 -10.23 -16.98 9.60
N GLN A 179 -9.76 -16.57 10.78
CA GLN A 179 -10.60 -16.09 11.88
C GLN A 179 -10.25 -14.62 12.14
N PRO A 180 -10.97 -13.65 11.53
CA PRO A 180 -10.67 -12.23 11.64
C PRO A 180 -10.53 -11.68 13.05
N ALA A 181 -11.31 -12.26 13.96
CA ALA A 181 -11.38 -11.94 15.36
C ALA A 181 -10.22 -12.52 16.20
N SER A 182 -9.40 -13.39 15.60
CA SER A 182 -8.31 -14.10 16.24
C SER A 182 -7.21 -14.40 15.20
N PRO A 183 -6.62 -13.37 14.57
CA PRO A 183 -5.56 -13.56 13.60
C PRO A 183 -4.32 -14.22 14.23
N VAL A 184 -3.59 -14.99 13.43
CA VAL A 184 -2.40 -15.73 13.87
C VAL A 184 -1.19 -15.29 13.07
N ILE A 185 -0.16 -14.77 13.74
CA ILE A 185 1.13 -14.46 13.11
C ILE A 185 1.84 -15.78 12.84
N VAL A 186 1.85 -16.22 11.58
CA VAL A 186 2.47 -17.49 11.17
C VAL A 186 3.99 -17.37 11.20
N GLY A 187 4.51 -16.22 10.78
CA GLY A 187 5.93 -15.94 10.79
C GLY A 187 6.28 -14.72 9.95
N MET A 188 7.56 -14.55 9.71
CA MET A 188 8.13 -13.40 9.01
C MET A 188 9.27 -13.83 8.10
N LEU A 189 9.37 -13.19 6.94
CA LEU A 189 10.55 -13.17 6.09
C LEU A 189 11.37 -11.90 6.41
N PRO A 190 12.58 -12.02 6.98
CA PRO A 190 13.45 -10.86 7.19
C PRO A 190 13.81 -10.16 5.87
N THR A 191 14.06 -8.86 5.94
CA THR A 191 14.63 -8.07 4.83
C THR A 191 15.91 -8.72 4.29
N HIS A 192 16.13 -8.66 2.97
CA HIS A 192 17.33 -9.24 2.34
C HIS A 192 18.62 -8.58 2.84
N THR A 193 18.59 -7.25 2.98
CA THR A 193 19.75 -6.42 3.34
C THR A 193 19.56 -5.70 4.67
N VAL A 194 19.15 -4.44 4.60
CA VAL A 194 19.00 -3.53 5.73
C VAL A 194 17.52 -3.24 5.96
N SER A 195 17.20 -2.77 7.16
CA SER A 195 15.86 -2.31 7.47
C SER A 195 15.52 -1.05 6.68
N SER A 196 14.30 -0.97 6.16
CA SER A 196 13.76 0.19 5.46
C SER A 196 12.28 0.30 5.74
N SER A 197 11.81 1.52 6.05
CA SER A 197 10.39 1.81 6.28
C SER A 197 9.54 1.73 5.01
N TRP A 198 10.13 1.47 3.86
CA TRP A 198 9.44 1.37 2.58
C TRP A 198 9.74 0.04 1.91
N ARG A 199 8.67 -0.68 1.61
CA ARG A 199 8.59 -2.05 1.13
C ARG A 199 7.31 -2.17 0.33
N ASP A 200 7.34 -2.93 -0.74
CA ASP A 200 6.12 -3.24 -1.44
C ASP A 200 6.10 -4.73 -1.73
N MET A 201 4.91 -5.34 -1.67
CA MET A 201 4.73 -6.68 -2.15
C MET A 201 3.50 -6.87 -3.02
N LYS A 202 3.67 -7.75 -4.00
CA LYS A 202 2.58 -8.28 -4.82
C LYS A 202 2.68 -9.79 -4.88
N VAL A 203 1.58 -10.44 -5.24
CA VAL A 203 1.50 -11.89 -5.38
C VAL A 203 1.29 -12.25 -6.83
N TYR A 204 1.95 -13.33 -7.27
CA TYR A 204 1.64 -14.01 -8.52
C TYR A 204 1.62 -15.51 -8.27
N ALA A 205 0.50 -16.14 -8.63
CA ALA A 205 0.19 -17.53 -8.27
C ALA A 205 0.28 -17.77 -6.75
N ASN A 206 1.30 -18.50 -6.28
CA ASN A 206 1.53 -18.76 -4.84
C ASN A 206 2.84 -18.15 -4.35
N TYR A 207 3.36 -17.12 -5.03
CA TYR A 207 4.63 -16.49 -4.68
C TYR A 207 4.43 -15.02 -4.39
N ALA A 208 4.98 -14.55 -3.28
CA ALA A 208 5.12 -13.14 -2.97
C ALA A 208 6.41 -12.60 -3.59
N PHE A 209 6.33 -11.43 -4.19
CA PHE A 209 7.41 -10.70 -4.83
C PHE A 209 7.57 -9.39 -4.06
N ILE A 210 8.70 -9.25 -3.36
CA ILE A 210 8.89 -8.23 -2.31
C ILE A 210 10.11 -7.37 -2.68
N VAL A 211 9.89 -6.07 -2.75
CA VAL A 211 10.94 -5.04 -2.97
C VAL A 211 11.01 -4.09 -1.78
N ALA A 212 12.08 -3.32 -1.67
CA ALA A 212 12.20 -2.26 -0.68
C ALA A 212 12.99 -1.06 -1.22
N ASP A 213 12.58 0.13 -0.79
CA ASP A 213 13.23 1.40 -1.13
C ASP A 213 14.34 1.71 -0.12
N LEU A 214 15.26 2.61 -0.46
CA LEU A 214 16.38 3.06 0.36
C LEU A 214 17.14 1.92 1.06
N SER A 215 17.20 0.77 0.40
CA SER A 215 17.82 -0.45 0.90
C SER A 215 18.72 -1.02 -0.20
N SER A 216 19.92 -0.45 -0.32
CA SER A 216 20.88 -0.86 -1.34
C SER A 216 21.10 -2.37 -1.34
N ASP A 217 21.16 -2.95 -2.53
CA ASP A 217 21.29 -4.38 -2.81
C ASP A 217 20.11 -5.26 -2.32
N HIS A 218 18.96 -4.69 -1.94
CA HIS A 218 17.78 -5.48 -1.53
C HIS A 218 17.24 -6.39 -2.64
N GLY A 219 17.26 -5.93 -3.89
CA GLY A 219 16.70 -6.58 -5.07
C GLY A 219 15.24 -6.99 -4.89
N LEU A 220 14.89 -8.11 -5.51
CA LEU A 220 13.57 -8.72 -5.44
C LEU A 220 13.67 -10.05 -4.67
N GLN A 221 13.07 -10.09 -3.48
CA GLN A 221 12.86 -11.34 -2.75
C GLN A 221 11.63 -12.06 -3.30
N VAL A 222 11.74 -13.37 -3.50
CA VAL A 222 10.59 -14.22 -3.85
C VAL A 222 10.35 -15.21 -2.74
N PHE A 223 9.11 -15.31 -2.26
CA PHE A 223 8.71 -16.23 -1.20
C PHE A 223 7.56 -17.13 -1.63
N ASP A 224 7.76 -18.45 -1.55
CA ASP A 224 6.71 -19.44 -1.77
C ASP A 224 5.74 -19.44 -0.58
N LEU A 225 4.55 -18.87 -0.80
CA LEU A 225 3.49 -18.74 0.21
C LEU A 225 2.90 -20.09 0.62
N THR A 226 3.11 -21.16 -0.16
CA THR A 226 2.65 -22.49 0.21
C THR A 226 3.39 -23.05 1.43
N GLN A 227 4.55 -22.48 1.78
CA GLN A 227 5.27 -22.78 3.02
C GLN A 227 4.46 -22.44 4.28
N LEU A 228 3.47 -21.55 4.19
CA LEU A 228 2.60 -21.16 5.30
C LEU A 228 1.61 -22.26 5.72
N ARG A 229 1.34 -23.25 4.86
CA ARG A 229 0.29 -24.27 5.04
C ARG A 229 0.50 -25.23 6.21
N ASN A 230 1.76 -25.53 6.54
CA ASN A 230 2.11 -26.65 7.44
C ASN A 230 3.03 -26.19 8.58
N VAL A 231 2.94 -24.93 8.97
CA VAL A 231 3.67 -24.42 10.12
C VAL A 231 2.99 -24.97 11.39
N ASP A 232 3.75 -25.67 12.23
CA ASP A 232 3.26 -26.11 13.53
C ASP A 232 3.03 -24.88 14.42
N ALA A 233 1.87 -24.80 15.09
CA ALA A 233 1.55 -23.71 16.01
C ALA A 233 2.61 -23.55 17.12
N ALA A 234 3.28 -24.63 17.52
CA ALA A 234 4.37 -24.58 18.50
C ALA A 234 5.67 -23.93 17.96
N ALA A 235 5.81 -23.80 16.64
CA ALA A 235 6.93 -23.15 15.97
C ALA A 235 6.62 -21.70 15.57
N MET A 236 5.37 -21.25 15.69
CA MET A 236 4.97 -19.88 15.35
C MET A 236 5.38 -18.87 16.44
N PRO A 237 5.73 -17.61 16.06
CA PRO A 237 5.98 -17.17 14.69
C PRO A 237 7.33 -17.70 14.17
N MET A 238 7.36 -18.22 12.94
CA MET A 238 8.62 -18.68 12.32
C MET A 238 9.40 -17.53 11.69
N THR A 239 10.73 -17.67 11.67
CA THR A 239 11.59 -16.89 10.77
C THR A 239 11.84 -17.69 9.50
N PHE A 240 11.36 -17.19 8.37
CA PHE A 240 11.52 -17.79 7.05
C PHE A 240 12.79 -17.28 6.34
N THR A 241 13.14 -17.95 5.25
CA THR A 241 14.14 -17.51 4.28
C THR A 241 13.49 -17.32 2.91
N GLU A 242 14.03 -16.42 2.10
CA GLU A 242 13.57 -16.24 0.72
C GLU A 242 13.74 -17.54 -0.08
N THR A 243 12.80 -17.79 -1.00
CA THR A 243 12.78 -18.98 -1.85
C THR A 243 13.64 -18.78 -3.10
N ALA A 244 13.62 -17.57 -3.65
CA ALA A 244 14.52 -17.12 -4.70
C ALA A 244 14.84 -15.63 -4.51
N TYR A 245 15.87 -15.17 -5.20
CA TYR A 245 16.36 -13.81 -5.14
C TYR A 245 16.76 -13.35 -6.55
N TYR A 246 16.34 -12.16 -6.93
CA TYR A 246 16.66 -11.53 -8.20
C TYR A 246 17.39 -10.20 -7.94
N ASN A 247 18.58 -10.07 -8.52
CA ASN A 247 19.59 -9.09 -8.12
C ASN A 247 20.04 -8.16 -9.27
N GLU A 248 19.18 -7.95 -10.26
CA GLU A 248 19.47 -7.07 -11.40
C GLU A 248 19.11 -5.60 -11.13
N PHE A 249 18.64 -5.27 -9.92
CA PHE A 249 18.49 -3.92 -9.39
C PHE A 249 18.80 -3.91 -7.87
N GLY A 250 19.16 -2.75 -7.34
CA GLY A 250 19.52 -2.56 -5.93
C GLY A 250 18.29 -2.39 -5.04
N ASP A 251 17.67 -1.22 -5.09
CA ASP A 251 16.44 -0.87 -4.40
C ASP A 251 15.33 -0.56 -5.42
N ALA A 252 14.07 -0.64 -4.98
CA ALA A 252 12.92 -0.22 -5.78
C ALA A 252 11.81 0.30 -4.85
N HIS A 253 11.19 1.40 -5.25
CA HIS A 253 10.11 2.03 -4.48
C HIS A 253 8.88 1.13 -4.38
N ASN A 254 8.47 0.53 -5.50
CA ASN A 254 7.24 -0.24 -5.61
C ASN A 254 7.41 -1.39 -6.63
N ILE A 255 6.55 -2.38 -6.55
CA ILE A 255 6.44 -3.48 -7.51
C ILE A 255 5.00 -3.65 -7.97
N VAL A 256 4.82 -3.73 -9.29
CA VAL A 256 3.53 -3.93 -9.94
C VAL A 256 3.54 -5.28 -10.64
N ILE A 257 2.44 -6.03 -10.59
CA ILE A 257 2.32 -7.31 -11.28
C ILE A 257 1.09 -7.30 -12.18
N ASN A 258 1.26 -7.74 -13.43
CA ASN A 258 0.15 -8.18 -14.26
C ASN A 258 0.08 -9.71 -14.21
N GLU A 259 -0.88 -10.23 -13.43
CA GLU A 259 -1.03 -11.66 -13.22
C GLU A 259 -1.44 -12.42 -14.47
N GLN A 260 -2.05 -11.76 -15.46
CA GLN A 260 -2.47 -12.43 -16.69
C GLN A 260 -1.29 -12.72 -17.61
N SER A 261 -0.31 -11.81 -17.67
CA SER A 261 0.87 -11.93 -18.51
C SER A 261 2.02 -12.64 -17.79
N GLY A 262 2.05 -12.58 -16.46
CA GLY A 262 3.14 -13.12 -15.64
C GLY A 262 4.39 -12.24 -15.68
N PHE A 263 4.19 -10.92 -15.72
CA PHE A 263 5.25 -9.93 -15.64
C PHE A 263 5.11 -9.06 -14.39
N ALA A 264 6.23 -8.84 -13.73
CA ALA A 264 6.40 -7.83 -12.70
C ALA A 264 7.12 -6.60 -13.26
N TYR A 265 6.92 -5.47 -12.60
CA TYR A 265 7.49 -4.17 -12.94
C TYR A 265 7.99 -3.55 -11.65
N ALA A 266 9.31 -3.55 -11.45
CA ALA A 266 9.91 -2.77 -10.38
C ALA A 266 10.01 -1.31 -10.84
N VAL A 267 9.49 -0.39 -10.03
CA VAL A 267 9.44 1.04 -10.33
C VAL A 267 10.15 1.83 -9.23
N GLY A 268 10.63 3.03 -9.58
CA GLY A 268 11.45 3.83 -8.69
C GLY A 268 12.79 3.17 -8.33
N SER A 269 13.26 2.23 -9.17
CA SER A 269 14.53 1.52 -8.92
C SER A 269 15.76 2.30 -9.39
N ASP A 270 16.94 1.84 -8.98
CA ASP A 270 18.24 2.35 -9.44
C ASP A 270 18.55 2.01 -10.92
N THR A 271 17.69 1.22 -11.56
CA THR A 271 17.74 0.90 -13.00
C THR A 271 16.66 1.64 -13.77
N CYS A 272 16.69 1.57 -15.10
CA CYS A 272 15.65 2.18 -15.95
C CYS A 272 15.36 3.67 -15.68
N ARG A 273 16.32 4.40 -15.08
CA ARG A 273 16.16 5.79 -14.62
C ARG A 273 14.97 5.97 -13.66
N GLY A 274 14.63 4.94 -12.88
CA GLY A 274 13.46 4.91 -12.00
C GLY A 274 12.15 4.53 -12.70
N GLY A 275 12.17 4.27 -14.01
CA GLY A 275 10.98 3.86 -14.77
C GLY A 275 10.67 2.36 -14.61
N LEU A 276 10.05 1.76 -15.62
CA LEU A 276 9.62 0.36 -15.57
C LEU A 276 10.78 -0.59 -15.83
N HIS A 277 11.27 -1.26 -14.79
CA HIS A 277 12.14 -2.42 -14.90
C HIS A 277 11.25 -3.68 -15.02
N MET A 278 11.15 -4.24 -16.22
CA MET A 278 10.21 -5.32 -16.54
C MET A 278 10.86 -6.70 -16.30
N ILE A 279 10.17 -7.57 -15.56
CA ILE A 279 10.68 -8.86 -15.11
C ILE A 279 9.68 -9.94 -15.51
N ASN A 280 10.12 -10.96 -16.24
CA ASN A 280 9.34 -12.16 -16.44
C ASN A 280 9.38 -13.02 -15.16
N ILE A 281 8.22 -13.28 -14.58
CA ILE A 281 8.04 -14.04 -13.34
C ILE A 281 7.23 -15.33 -13.55
N GLN A 282 7.04 -15.76 -14.80
CA GLN A 282 6.33 -17.00 -15.13
C GLN A 282 7.00 -18.26 -14.53
N ASP A 283 8.31 -18.20 -14.30
CA ASP A 283 9.03 -19.09 -13.39
C ASP A 283 9.44 -18.28 -12.14
N PRO A 284 8.64 -18.30 -11.05
CA PRO A 284 8.91 -17.52 -9.85
C PRO A 284 10.26 -17.83 -9.19
N LEU A 285 10.83 -19.02 -9.44
CA LEU A 285 12.13 -19.41 -8.88
C LEU A 285 13.31 -18.87 -9.70
N HIS A 286 13.04 -18.40 -10.93
CA HIS A 286 14.04 -17.81 -11.82
C HIS A 286 13.48 -16.57 -12.53
N PRO A 287 13.19 -15.47 -11.81
CA PRO A 287 12.80 -14.21 -12.45
C PRO A 287 13.87 -13.74 -13.44
N GLN A 288 13.45 -13.21 -14.58
CA GLN A 288 14.36 -12.79 -15.65
C GLN A 288 14.06 -11.38 -16.13
N PHE A 289 15.10 -10.59 -16.35
CA PHE A 289 14.96 -9.29 -17.01
C PHE A 289 14.30 -9.46 -18.38
N ALA A 290 13.21 -8.74 -18.61
CA ALA A 290 12.45 -8.79 -19.85
C ALA A 290 12.60 -7.53 -20.70
N GLY A 291 12.86 -6.39 -20.06
CA GLY A 291 12.99 -5.11 -20.74
C GLY A 291 12.91 -3.93 -19.81
N CYS A 292 13.00 -2.74 -20.38
CA CYS A 292 13.11 -1.50 -19.63
C CYS A 292 12.41 -0.36 -20.35
N TYR A 293 11.64 0.44 -19.61
CA TYR A 293 11.12 1.73 -20.08
C TYR A 293 11.68 2.84 -19.20
N ALA A 294 12.42 3.77 -19.81
CA ALA A 294 13.14 4.83 -19.10
C ALA A 294 12.91 6.22 -19.70
N ASP A 295 12.03 6.33 -20.69
CA ASP A 295 11.89 7.54 -21.52
C ASP A 295 11.30 8.70 -20.72
N ASP A 296 10.39 8.43 -19.78
CA ASP A 296 9.77 9.45 -18.92
C ASP A 296 10.53 9.71 -17.60
N GLY A 297 11.49 8.86 -17.25
CA GLY A 297 12.21 8.97 -15.98
C GLY A 297 11.52 8.20 -14.86
N TYR A 298 11.48 8.81 -13.67
CA TYR A 298 11.04 8.17 -12.43
C TYR A 298 9.53 7.83 -12.48
N THR A 299 9.19 6.62 -12.06
CA THR A 299 7.83 6.15 -11.84
C THR A 299 7.70 5.76 -10.38
N HIS A 300 6.74 6.38 -9.70
CA HIS A 300 6.48 6.16 -8.28
C HIS A 300 5.62 4.90 -8.07
N ASP A 301 4.51 4.81 -8.82
CA ASP A 301 3.60 3.65 -8.83
C ASP A 301 3.08 3.44 -10.25
N ALA A 302 2.53 2.25 -10.54
CA ALA A 302 1.85 1.99 -11.79
C ALA A 302 0.73 0.96 -11.66
N ARG A 303 -0.18 0.98 -12.63
CA ARG A 303 -1.15 -0.09 -12.87
C ARG A 303 -0.96 -0.65 -14.27
N CYS A 304 -0.43 -1.87 -14.35
CA CYS A 304 -0.23 -2.61 -15.60
C CYS A 304 -1.31 -3.68 -15.77
N VAL A 305 -2.05 -3.64 -16.89
CA VAL A 305 -3.16 -4.57 -17.16
C VAL A 305 -3.14 -5.05 -18.61
N MET A 306 -3.76 -6.21 -18.86
CA MET A 306 -4.29 -6.50 -20.19
C MET A 306 -5.47 -5.57 -20.46
N TYR A 307 -5.33 -4.73 -21.48
CA TYR A 307 -6.28 -3.67 -21.76
C TYR A 307 -7.49 -4.20 -22.53
N HIS A 308 -8.68 -3.98 -21.97
CA HIS A 308 -10.00 -4.32 -22.53
C HIS A 308 -10.96 -3.13 -22.46
N GLY A 309 -10.41 -1.92 -22.35
CA GLY A 309 -11.16 -0.69 -22.25
C GLY A 309 -11.73 -0.18 -23.59
N PRO A 310 -12.26 1.05 -23.62
CA PRO A 310 -12.99 1.57 -24.77
C PRO A 310 -12.15 1.86 -26.02
N ASP A 311 -10.83 2.04 -25.91
CA ASP A 311 -9.98 2.24 -27.09
C ASP A 311 -9.59 0.91 -27.74
N LEU A 312 -10.37 0.50 -28.73
CA LEU A 312 -10.22 -0.78 -29.41
C LEU A 312 -8.89 -0.95 -30.15
N ALA A 313 -8.12 0.13 -30.38
CA ALA A 313 -6.81 0.03 -31.01
C ALA A 313 -5.77 -0.67 -30.12
N TYR A 314 -6.00 -0.68 -28.80
CA TYR A 314 -5.11 -1.26 -27.80
C TYR A 314 -5.75 -2.46 -27.08
N ASN A 315 -6.86 -3.00 -27.60
CA ASN A 315 -7.47 -4.19 -27.00
C ASN A 315 -6.50 -5.37 -27.03
N ASP A 316 -6.39 -6.08 -25.90
CA ASP A 316 -5.44 -7.18 -25.65
C ASP A 316 -3.95 -6.75 -25.66
N HIS A 317 -3.66 -5.46 -25.63
CA HIS A 317 -2.32 -4.96 -25.35
C HIS A 317 -2.09 -4.95 -23.84
N GLU A 318 -0.84 -5.10 -23.42
CA GLU A 318 -0.46 -4.87 -22.04
C GLU A 318 -0.08 -3.41 -21.85
N ILE A 319 -0.87 -2.68 -21.07
CA ILE A 319 -0.74 -1.24 -20.89
C ILE A 319 -0.46 -0.92 -19.42
N CYS A 320 0.58 -0.13 -19.17
CA CYS A 320 0.91 0.44 -17.86
C CYS A 320 0.48 1.90 -17.79
N PHE A 321 -0.33 2.22 -16.79
CA PHE A 321 -0.70 3.57 -16.38
C PHE A 321 0.19 3.94 -15.20
N ASN A 322 1.12 4.87 -15.42
CA ASN A 322 2.20 5.17 -14.49
C ASN A 322 1.92 6.51 -13.79
N SER A 323 2.06 6.51 -12.47
CA SER A 323 2.05 7.70 -11.61
C SER A 323 3.50 8.12 -11.38
N ASN A 324 3.91 9.21 -12.04
CA ASN A 324 5.32 9.62 -12.16
C ASN A 324 5.65 10.87 -11.32
N GLU A 325 4.92 11.13 -10.25
CA GLU A 325 4.98 12.36 -9.42
C GLU A 325 4.51 13.63 -10.17
N ASP A 326 4.99 13.86 -11.39
CA ASP A 326 4.67 15.03 -12.21
C ASP A 326 3.54 14.77 -13.23
N THR A 327 3.35 13.51 -13.61
CA THR A 327 2.49 13.11 -14.71
C THR A 327 1.81 11.77 -14.49
N VAL A 328 0.68 11.59 -15.19
CA VAL A 328 0.19 10.26 -15.55
C VAL A 328 0.68 9.94 -16.95
N THR A 329 1.45 8.86 -17.07
CA THR A 329 2.03 8.40 -18.33
C THR A 329 1.53 7.03 -18.69
N VAL A 330 1.01 6.88 -19.90
CA VAL A 330 0.45 5.62 -20.40
C VAL A 330 1.43 5.01 -21.38
N VAL A 331 1.86 3.77 -21.12
CA VAL A 331 2.88 3.05 -21.90
C VAL A 331 2.33 1.71 -22.33
N ASP A 332 2.43 1.43 -23.63
CA ASP A 332 2.23 0.08 -24.17
C ASP A 332 3.51 -0.72 -23.95
N VAL A 333 3.42 -1.76 -23.12
CA VAL A 333 4.53 -2.65 -22.77
C VAL A 333 4.34 -4.04 -23.38
N SER A 334 3.44 -4.21 -24.36
CA SER A 334 3.16 -5.51 -24.98
C SER A 334 4.42 -6.17 -25.54
N ASP A 335 5.26 -5.37 -26.25
CA ASP A 335 6.62 -5.76 -26.60
C ASP A 335 7.59 -5.21 -25.55
N LYS A 336 8.03 -6.08 -24.64
CA LYS A 336 8.95 -5.74 -23.54
C LYS A 336 10.29 -5.19 -24.05
N ALA A 337 10.70 -5.56 -25.26
CA ALA A 337 11.94 -5.07 -25.86
C ALA A 337 11.81 -3.67 -26.50
N ALA A 338 10.58 -3.20 -26.73
CA ALA A 338 10.28 -1.93 -27.37
C ALA A 338 9.01 -1.26 -26.79
N PRO A 339 9.00 -0.94 -25.48
CA PRO A 339 7.87 -0.25 -24.86
C PRO A 339 7.63 1.10 -25.51
N LYS A 340 6.37 1.50 -25.65
CA LYS A 340 5.97 2.71 -26.37
C LYS A 340 5.09 3.59 -25.51
N MET A 341 5.57 4.80 -25.21
CA MET A 341 4.73 5.85 -24.63
C MET A 341 3.56 6.18 -25.57
N LEU A 342 2.34 6.06 -25.06
CA LEU A 342 1.10 6.39 -25.77
C LEU A 342 0.61 7.81 -25.42
N SER A 343 0.73 8.16 -24.14
CA SER A 343 0.29 9.46 -23.61
C SER A 343 1.14 9.84 -22.41
N ARG A 344 1.27 11.15 -22.19
CA ARG A 344 1.89 11.76 -21.02
C ARG A 344 1.09 13.00 -20.68
N VAL A 345 0.46 13.02 -19.51
CA VAL A 345 -0.44 14.09 -19.08
C VAL A 345 0.10 14.71 -17.81
N ALA A 346 0.43 16.01 -17.90
CA ALA A 346 0.65 16.87 -16.75
C ALA A 346 -0.56 17.80 -16.60
N THR A 347 -1.01 18.04 -15.39
CA THR A 347 -1.93 19.14 -15.08
C THR A 347 -1.22 20.18 -14.24
N ALA A 348 -1.74 21.42 -14.22
CA ALA A 348 -1.19 22.47 -13.35
C ALA A 348 -1.49 22.23 -11.86
N GLU A 349 -2.35 21.26 -11.56
CA GLU A 349 -2.82 20.88 -10.22
C GLU A 349 -2.09 19.62 -9.71
N ASN A 350 -1.26 18.98 -10.54
CA ASN A 350 -0.41 17.88 -10.09
C ASN A 350 0.69 18.41 -9.17
N HIS A 351 0.75 17.93 -7.95
CA HIS A 351 1.81 18.21 -6.98
C HIS A 351 2.68 16.99 -6.72
N TYR A 352 2.06 15.82 -6.57
CA TYR A 352 2.72 14.53 -6.44
C TYR A 352 1.78 13.39 -6.84
N VAL A 353 1.68 13.14 -8.16
CA VAL A 353 0.93 12.01 -8.72
C VAL A 353 1.50 10.70 -8.18
N HIS A 354 0.87 10.14 -7.15
CA HIS A 354 1.47 9.11 -6.31
C HIS A 354 1.03 7.71 -6.75
N GLN A 355 -0.28 7.48 -6.88
CA GLN A 355 -0.85 6.21 -7.30
C GLN A 355 -2.15 6.40 -8.09
N GLY A 356 -2.72 5.32 -8.59
CA GLY A 356 -4.04 5.35 -9.16
C GLY A 356 -4.57 3.98 -9.55
N TRP A 357 -5.86 3.93 -9.87
CA TRP A 357 -6.54 2.68 -10.17
C TRP A 357 -7.47 2.79 -11.37
N LEU A 358 -7.50 1.74 -12.19
CA LEU A 358 -8.46 1.64 -13.27
C LEU A 358 -9.82 1.20 -12.74
N THR A 359 -10.87 1.88 -13.20
CA THR A 359 -12.24 1.35 -13.17
C THR A 359 -12.31 -0.03 -13.84
N GLU A 360 -13.28 -0.86 -13.47
CA GLU A 360 -13.36 -2.25 -13.93
C GLU A 360 -13.57 -2.37 -15.45
N ASP A 361 -14.22 -1.38 -16.07
CA ASP A 361 -14.37 -1.27 -17.52
C ASP A 361 -13.15 -0.58 -18.19
N GLN A 362 -12.11 -0.27 -17.41
CA GLN A 362 -10.86 0.38 -17.80
C GLN A 362 -11.05 1.68 -18.59
N ARG A 363 -12.19 2.35 -18.36
CA ARG A 363 -12.54 3.60 -19.03
C ARG A 363 -11.93 4.82 -18.36
N TYR A 364 -11.78 4.76 -17.05
CA TYR A 364 -11.22 5.82 -16.22
C TYR A 364 -10.06 5.28 -15.39
N PHE A 365 -9.01 6.09 -15.31
CA PHE A 365 -7.94 5.97 -14.33
C PHE A 365 -8.23 7.00 -13.23
N LEU A 366 -8.42 6.53 -12.01
CA LEU A 366 -8.63 7.34 -10.82
C LEU A 366 -7.25 7.64 -10.27
N GLN A 367 -6.80 8.88 -10.44
CA GLN A 367 -5.51 9.36 -9.97
C GLN A 367 -5.65 9.86 -8.54
N ASP A 368 -4.67 9.53 -7.69
CA ASP A 368 -4.46 10.15 -6.40
C ASP A 368 -3.17 10.98 -6.41
N ASP A 369 -3.23 12.16 -5.81
CA ASP A 369 -2.09 13.06 -5.65
C ASP A 369 -1.80 13.22 -4.16
N GLU A 370 -0.60 12.88 -3.71
CA GLU A 370 -0.31 12.84 -2.26
C GLU A 370 -0.33 14.24 -1.62
N LEU A 371 -0.16 15.29 -2.41
CA LEU A 371 0.08 16.64 -1.89
C LEU A 371 -1.05 17.63 -2.22
N ASP A 372 -2.06 17.25 -2.99
CA ASP A 372 -3.12 18.17 -3.41
C ASP A 372 -4.08 18.56 -2.27
N GLU A 373 -4.37 17.67 -1.33
CA GLU A 373 -5.11 17.98 -0.10
C GLU A 373 -4.39 19.05 0.74
N LEU A 374 -3.05 18.93 0.81
CA LEU A 374 -2.20 19.84 1.57
C LEU A 374 -2.08 21.21 0.89
N LEU A 375 -1.92 21.22 -0.44
CA LEU A 375 -1.53 22.41 -1.19
C LEU A 375 -2.73 23.14 -1.81
N ASP A 376 -3.72 22.40 -2.29
CA ASP A 376 -4.88 22.91 -3.03
C ASP A 376 -6.21 22.70 -2.31
N LYS A 377 -6.24 21.86 -1.25
CA LYS A 377 -7.46 21.48 -0.52
C LYS A 377 -8.47 20.74 -1.40
N HIS A 378 -7.96 20.00 -2.38
CA HIS A 378 -8.73 19.03 -3.15
C HIS A 378 -8.68 17.71 -2.39
N ASN A 379 -9.84 17.12 -2.11
CA ASN A 379 -9.89 15.77 -1.53
C ASN A 379 -9.98 14.77 -2.70
N THR A 380 -8.89 14.09 -3.06
CA THR A 380 -8.85 13.06 -4.11
C THR A 380 -9.43 11.71 -3.68
#